data_AF-A0A958KGX2-F1
#
_entry.id   AF-A0A958KGX2-F1
#
_cell.length_a   1.000
_cell.length_b   1.000
_cell.length_c   1.000
_cell.angle_alpha   90.00
_cell.angle_beta   90.00
_cell.angle_gamma   90.00
#
_symmetry.space_group_name_H-M   'P 1'
#
loop_
_entity.id
_entity.type
_entity.pdbx_description
1 polymer ?
#
loop_
_entity_poly.entity_id
_entity_poly.type
_entity_poly.pdbx_seq_one_letter_code
_entity_poly.pdbx_strand_id
1 'polypeptide(L)'
;MKLFAALFAAIIFILIGHIGVAAASETATFQYQAGDIGTIKTDGPNKNAARSTASEECFDRRIDLFVQKRGELPDDAQAALIIDSCVNI
;
A
#
# COMPACT_ATOMS: atom_id res chain seq x y z
N MET A 1 -3.30 -51.41 -10.72
CA MET A 1 -3.18 -50.71 -9.42
C MET A 1 -1.82 -50.04 -9.20
N LYS A 2 -0.69 -50.66 -9.58
CA LYS A 2 0.66 -50.05 -9.45
C LYS A 2 0.88 -48.79 -10.32
N LEU A 3 0.25 -48.72 -11.50
CA LEU A 3 0.38 -47.59 -12.42
C LEU A 3 -0.31 -46.31 -11.90
N PHE A 4 -1.46 -46.46 -11.23
CA PHE A 4 -2.20 -45.33 -10.65
C PHE A 4 -1.46 -44.71 -9.46
N ALA A 5 -0.79 -45.54 -8.64
CA ALA A 5 0.02 -45.06 -7.52
C ALA A 5 1.23 -44.22 -7.98
N ALA A 6 1.87 -44.60 -9.09
CA ALA A 6 3.00 -43.85 -9.65
C ALA A 6 2.59 -42.47 -10.19
N LEU A 7 1.41 -42.38 -10.83
CA LEU A 7 0.86 -41.13 -11.34
C LEU A 7 0.46 -40.18 -10.20
N PHE A 8 -0.12 -40.72 -9.13
CA PHE A 8 -0.51 -39.95 -7.96
C PHE A 8 0.71 -39.39 -7.21
N ALA A 9 1.79 -40.16 -7.11
CA ALA A 9 3.04 -39.72 -6.48
C ALA A 9 3.72 -38.58 -7.26
N ALA A 10 3.70 -38.63 -8.60
CA ALA A 10 4.27 -37.57 -9.44
C ALA A 10 3.50 -36.24 -9.29
N ILE A 11 2.17 -36.29 -9.21
CA ILE A 11 1.32 -35.11 -9.02
C ILE A 11 1.59 -34.45 -7.66
N ILE A 12 1.76 -35.24 -6.60
CA ILE A 12 2.10 -34.74 -5.26
C ILE A 12 3.47 -34.06 -5.26
N PHE A 13 4.49 -34.63 -5.90
CA PHE A 13 5.82 -34.01 -5.99
C PHE A 13 5.81 -32.68 -6.76
N ILE A 14 4.99 -32.56 -7.81
CA ILE A 14 4.80 -31.31 -8.55
C ILE A 14 4.08 -30.26 -7.68
N LEU A 15 3.07 -30.66 -6.89
CA LEU A 15 2.36 -29.75 -5.98
C LEU A 15 3.26 -29.21 -4.85
N ILE A 16 4.16 -30.02 -4.30
CA ILE A 16 5.06 -29.60 -3.23
C ILE A 16 6.17 -28.66 -3.77
N GLY A 17 6.58 -28.83 -5.03
CA GLY A 17 7.56 -27.94 -5.69
C GLY A 17 7.05 -26.49 -5.91
N HIS A 18 5.74 -26.26 -5.83
CA HIS A 18 5.11 -24.93 -5.95
C HIS A 18 4.83 -24.26 -4.60
N ILE A 19 5.19 -24.88 -3.47
CA ILE A 19 5.21 -24.19 -2.17
C ILE A 19 6.44 -23.28 -2.19
N GLY A 20 6.29 -22.21 -2.97
CA GLY A 20 7.28 -21.21 -3.22
C GLY A 20 7.76 -20.64 -1.90
N VAL A 21 9.05 -20.42 -1.87
CA VAL A 21 9.73 -19.52 -0.95
C VAL A 21 8.93 -18.20 -0.93
N ALA A 22 8.04 -18.06 0.05
CA ALA A 22 7.53 -16.75 0.44
C ALA A 22 8.74 -16.05 1.07
N ALA A 23 9.57 -15.46 0.21
CA ALA A 23 10.61 -14.55 0.65
C ALA A 23 9.89 -13.48 1.46
N ALA A 24 10.13 -13.45 2.77
CA ALA A 24 9.66 -12.38 3.61
C ALA A 24 10.20 -11.08 2.98
N SER A 25 9.33 -10.34 2.30
CA SER A 25 9.67 -9.02 1.79
C SER A 25 9.95 -8.18 3.03
N GLU A 26 11.22 -7.87 3.28
CA GLU A 26 11.58 -6.95 4.37
C GLU A 26 10.90 -5.61 4.08
N THR A 27 9.85 -5.31 4.83
CA THR A 27 9.20 -4.00 4.82
C THR A 27 9.85 -3.13 5.88
N ALA A 28 10.13 -1.89 5.52
CA ALA A 28 10.57 -0.87 6.45
C ALA A 28 9.43 0.13 6.69
N THR A 29 9.32 0.60 7.93
CA THR A 29 8.39 1.68 8.29
C THR A 29 9.03 3.02 8.00
N PHE A 30 8.33 3.85 7.22
CA PHE A 30 8.70 5.22 6.91
C PHE A 30 7.72 6.18 7.60
N GLN A 31 8.23 7.34 8.02
CA GLN A 31 7.41 8.37 8.67
C GLN A 31 7.55 9.68 7.90
N TYR A 32 6.41 10.31 7.68
CA TYR A 32 6.29 11.53 6.91
C TYR A 32 5.52 12.58 7.71
N GLN A 33 6.00 13.83 7.71
CA GLN A 33 5.34 14.92 8.43
C GLN A 33 4.47 15.73 7.45
N ALA A 34 3.16 15.66 7.61
CA ALA A 34 2.18 16.30 6.75
C ALA A 34 1.46 17.45 7.50
N GLY A 35 2.23 18.34 8.11
CA GLY A 35 1.76 19.62 8.68
C GLY A 35 0.49 19.52 9.53
N ASP A 36 -0.60 20.05 8.99
CA ASP A 36 -1.93 20.17 9.60
C ASP A 36 -2.64 18.84 9.86
N ILE A 37 -2.30 17.78 9.13
CA ILE A 37 -2.80 16.41 9.37
C ILE A 37 -1.81 15.58 10.19
N GLY A 38 -0.66 16.12 10.60
CA GLY A 38 0.30 15.45 11.47
C GLY A 38 1.15 14.38 10.77
N THR A 39 1.60 13.38 11.53
CA THR A 39 2.51 12.34 11.01
C THR A 39 1.74 11.20 10.33
N ILE A 40 2.24 10.77 9.17
CA ILE A 40 1.79 9.59 8.42
C ILE A 40 2.89 8.52 8.54
N LYS A 41 2.49 7.28 8.89
CA LYS A 41 3.43 6.16 9.02
C LYS A 41 3.01 5.05 8.08
N THR A 42 3.89 4.69 7.16
CA THR A 42 3.60 3.74 6.10
C THR A 42 4.71 2.72 5.98
N ASP A 43 4.34 1.46 5.78
CA ASP A 43 5.29 0.39 5.53
C ASP A 43 5.48 0.20 4.02
N GLY A 44 6.71 -0.10 3.60
CA GLY A 44 6.97 -0.42 2.21
C GLY A 44 8.31 -1.13 2.01
N PRO A 45 8.47 -1.85 0.87
CA PRO A 45 9.73 -2.50 0.54
C PRO A 45 10.85 -1.49 0.24
N ASN A 46 10.50 -0.24 -0.06
CA ASN A 46 11.43 0.86 -0.23
C ASN A 46 10.73 2.20 0.01
N LYS A 47 11.54 3.28 0.06
CA LYS A 47 11.05 4.63 0.29
C LYS A 47 10.00 5.09 -0.72
N ASN A 48 10.13 4.74 -2.00
CA ASN A 48 9.20 5.18 -3.04
C ASN A 48 7.83 4.51 -2.91
N ALA A 49 7.81 3.21 -2.61
CA ALA A 49 6.57 2.49 -2.34
C ALA A 49 5.85 3.07 -1.11
N ALA A 50 6.58 3.28 -0.02
CA ALA A 50 6.03 3.89 1.18
C ALA A 50 5.54 5.33 0.95
N ARG A 51 6.28 6.13 0.16
CA ARG A 51 5.88 7.48 -0.23
C ARG A 51 4.57 7.50 -1.01
N SER A 52 4.38 6.58 -1.96
CA SER A 52 3.13 6.49 -2.74
C SER A 52 1.93 6.32 -1.82
N THR A 53 2.01 5.37 -0.88
CA THR A 53 0.96 5.15 0.12
C THR A 53 0.80 6.37 1.04
N ALA A 54 1.90 7.02 1.43
CA ALA A 54 1.83 8.21 2.28
C ALA A 54 1.18 9.40 1.58
N SER A 55 1.38 9.55 0.26
CA SER A 55 0.73 10.58 -0.56
C SER A 55 -0.78 10.34 -0.68
N GLU A 56 -1.21 9.08 -0.83
CA GLU A 56 -2.63 8.70 -0.83
C GLU A 56 -3.27 9.01 0.53
N GLU A 57 -2.66 8.55 1.63
CA GLU A 57 -3.16 8.83 2.98
C GLU A 57 -3.17 10.34 3.29
N CYS A 58 -2.16 11.08 2.79
CA CYS A 58 -2.12 12.54 2.91
C CYS A 58 -3.33 13.19 2.25
N PHE A 59 -3.66 12.76 1.03
CA PHE A 59 -4.79 13.30 0.29
C PHE A 59 -6.11 13.02 1.03
N ASP A 60 -6.37 11.77 1.41
CA ASP A 60 -7.60 11.38 2.08
C ASP A 60 -7.81 12.16 3.38
N ARG A 61 -6.78 12.25 4.21
CA ARG A 61 -6.86 12.96 5.49
C ARG A 61 -7.06 14.46 5.31
N ARG A 62 -6.51 15.07 4.24
CA ARG A 62 -6.74 16.49 3.94
C ARG A 62 -8.13 16.74 3.38
N ILE A 63 -8.69 15.82 2.57
CA ILE A 63 -10.09 15.88 2.15
C ILE A 63 -11.00 15.80 3.37
N ASP A 64 -10.77 14.83 4.26
CA ASP A 64 -11.56 14.68 5.49
C ASP A 64 -11.49 15.94 6.36
N LEU A 65 -10.29 16.50 6.55
CA LEU A 65 -10.11 17.73 7.31
C LEU A 65 -10.84 18.90 6.63
N PHE A 66 -10.77 19.01 5.30
CA PHE A 66 -11.46 20.04 4.54
C PHE A 66 -12.98 19.95 4.75
N VAL A 67 -13.55 18.76 4.58
CA VAL A 67 -15.00 18.50 4.77
C VAL A 67 -15.41 18.81 6.21
N GLN A 68 -14.63 18.40 7.20
CA GLN A 68 -14.90 18.71 8.60
C GLN A 68 -14.91 20.22 8.89
N LYS A 69 -14.10 21.01 8.18
CA LYS A 69 -13.99 22.46 8.39
C LYS A 69 -14.99 23.27 7.58
N ARG A 70 -15.35 22.81 6.38
CA ARG A 70 -16.16 23.56 5.41
C ARG A 70 -17.58 23.03 5.26
N GLY A 71 -17.82 21.76 5.63
CA GLY A 71 -19.12 21.09 5.47
C GLY A 71 -19.41 20.64 4.04
N GLU A 72 -18.44 20.73 3.14
CA GLU A 72 -18.57 20.39 1.72
C GLU A 72 -17.26 19.80 1.18
N LEU A 73 -17.36 19.09 0.05
CA LEU A 73 -16.19 18.62 -0.69
C LEU A 73 -15.46 19.78 -1.37
N PRO A 74 -14.13 19.73 -1.51
CA PRO A 74 -13.41 20.74 -2.26
C PRO A 74 -13.81 20.73 -3.74
N ASP A 75 -13.83 21.91 -4.34
CA ASP A 75 -13.90 22.04 -5.80
C ASP A 75 -12.60 21.59 -6.49
N ASP A 76 -12.61 21.54 -7.82
CA ASP A 76 -11.45 21.06 -8.60
C ASP A 76 -10.17 21.87 -8.33
N ALA A 77 -10.28 23.18 -8.13
CA ALA A 77 -9.13 24.03 -7.88
C ALA A 77 -8.54 23.78 -6.48
N GLN A 78 -9.42 23.61 -5.48
CA GLN A 78 -9.03 23.26 -4.12
C GLN A 78 -8.46 21.85 -4.03
N ALA A 79 -9.06 20.88 -4.72
CA ALA A 79 -8.56 19.52 -4.80
C ALA A 79 -7.17 19.47 -5.45
N ALA A 80 -6.93 20.26 -6.49
CA ALA A 80 -5.60 20.36 -7.12
C ALA A 80 -4.54 20.89 -6.14
N LEU A 81 -4.86 21.87 -5.29
CA LEU A 81 -3.95 22.36 -4.24
C LEU A 81 -3.66 21.29 -3.18
N ILE A 82 -4.67 20.49 -2.82
CA ILE A 82 -4.49 19.37 -1.89
C ILE A 82 -3.56 18.32 -2.51
N ILE A 83 -3.76 17.96 -3.78
CA ILE A 83 -2.90 17.00 -4.50
C ILE A 83 -1.46 17.50 -4.54
N ASP A 84 -1.24 18.76 -4.94
CA ASP A 84 0.10 19.35 -5.04
C ASP A 84 0.85 19.28 -3.70
N SER A 85 0.13 19.51 -2.59
CA SER A 85 0.71 19.43 -1.25
C SER A 85 1.10 18.01 -0.80
N CYS A 86 0.52 16.96 -1.41
CA CYS A 86 0.73 15.57 -1.01
C CYS A 86 1.67 14.79 -1.95
N VAL A 87 1.89 15.26 -3.19
CA VAL A 87 2.69 14.55 -4.22
C VAL A 87 4.17 14.36 -3.85
N ASN A 88 4.74 15.23 -3.00
CA ASN A 88 6.18 15.22 -2.69
C ASN A 88 6.53 14.96 -1.22
N ILE A 89 5.61 14.36 -0.47
CA ILE A 89 5.78 14.07 0.96
C ILE A 89 7.04 13.23 1.27
#